data_AF-A0A916B0V4-F1
#
_entry.id   AF-A0A916B0V4-F1
#
_cell.length_a   1.000
_cell.length_b   1.000
_cell.length_c   1.000
_cell.angle_alpha   90.00
_cell.angle_beta   90.00
_cell.angle_gamma   90.00
#
_symmetry.space_group_name_H-M   'P 1'
#
loop_
_entity.id
_entity.type
_entity.pdbx_description
1 polymer ?
#
loop_
_entity_poly.entity_id
_entity_poly.type
_entity_poly.pdbx_seq_one_letter_code
_entity_poly.pdbx_strand_id
1 'polypeptide(L)'
;MKVGYQDAGSWTIPRSIKGQKRAMAWLWAQFCVSKTVSLKKFLVGGTPVRRSTVFSKHLDPVKYKWGGLIDFYRSPEEKKWTDTGPNVPHYPALSAVWWPNIAKTINGRITPKQAMDNIAAAQDALMDKMRLARFSPRLNAKQSEAHWLQQPGSPKPFRKRPKPVTIAYDDLIRQWK
;
A
#
# COMPACT_ATOMS: atom_id res chain seq x y z
N MET A 1 -5.99 14.00 0.45
CA MET A 1 -5.00 13.26 1.26
C MET A 1 -5.28 11.78 1.05
N LYS A 2 -4.23 10.96 0.90
CA LYS A 2 -4.44 9.52 0.80
C LYS A 2 -4.92 8.99 2.15
N VAL A 3 -5.94 8.14 2.14
CA VAL A 3 -6.67 7.70 3.35
C VAL A 3 -6.31 6.29 3.78
N GLY A 4 -5.61 5.54 2.92
CA GLY A 4 -5.22 4.17 3.17
C GLY A 4 -4.10 3.71 2.24
N TYR A 5 -3.66 2.47 2.47
CA TYR A 5 -2.61 1.78 1.74
C TYR A 5 -3.15 0.48 1.17
N GLN A 6 -2.85 0.18 -0.11
CA GLN A 6 -3.26 -1.07 -0.75
C GLN A 6 -2.03 -1.90 -1.14
N ASP A 7 -2.03 -3.17 -0.73
CA ASP A 7 -1.05 -4.15 -1.20
C ASP A 7 -1.44 -4.65 -2.59
N ALA A 8 -0.70 -4.22 -3.61
CA ALA A 8 -0.89 -4.66 -4.98
C ALA A 8 0.11 -5.76 -5.35
N GLY A 9 -0.40 -6.95 -5.67
CA GLY A 9 0.42 -8.03 -6.23
C GLY A 9 0.87 -7.73 -7.67
N SER A 10 2.04 -8.23 -8.05
CA SER A 10 2.55 -8.11 -9.42
C SER A 10 3.18 -9.42 -9.91
N TRP A 11 3.12 -9.64 -11.23
CA TRP A 11 3.89 -10.70 -11.88
C TRP A 11 5.31 -10.18 -12.15
N THR A 12 6.30 -10.87 -11.60
CA THR A 12 7.71 -10.52 -11.78
C THR A 12 8.41 -11.56 -12.64
N ILE A 13 9.03 -11.11 -13.74
CA ILE A 13 9.90 -11.96 -14.57
C ILE A 13 11.36 -11.60 -14.26
N PRO A 14 12.18 -12.52 -13.72
CA PRO A 14 13.56 -12.20 -13.37
C PRO A 14 14.37 -11.70 -14.56
N ARG A 15 15.27 -10.73 -14.32
CA ARG A 15 16.07 -10.11 -15.38
C ARG A 15 16.93 -11.12 -16.14
N SER A 16 17.34 -12.21 -15.49
CA SER A 16 18.15 -13.30 -16.06
C SER A 16 17.41 -14.15 -17.08
N ILE A 17 16.06 -14.21 -17.05
CA ILE A 17 15.28 -14.97 -18.03
C ILE A 17 15.24 -14.18 -19.34
N LYS A 18 15.73 -14.76 -20.44
CA LYS A 18 15.86 -14.10 -21.77
C LYS A 18 15.19 -14.92 -22.89
N GLY A 19 15.09 -14.30 -24.07
CA GLY A 19 14.62 -14.95 -25.31
C GLY A 19 13.25 -15.60 -25.17
N GLN A 20 13.10 -16.79 -25.75
CA GLN A 20 11.84 -17.54 -25.76
C GLN A 20 11.31 -17.85 -24.35
N LYS A 21 12.18 -18.15 -23.37
CA LYS A 21 11.77 -18.40 -21.98
C LYS A 21 11.08 -17.19 -21.36
N ARG A 22 11.56 -15.98 -21.66
CA ARG A 22 10.92 -14.73 -21.21
C ARG A 22 9.57 -14.54 -21.89
N ALA A 23 9.49 -14.78 -23.20
CA ALA A 23 8.24 -14.67 -23.94
C ALA A 23 7.18 -15.64 -23.42
N MET A 24 7.55 -16.90 -23.14
CA MET A 24 6.66 -17.90 -22.56
C MET A 24 6.17 -17.49 -21.16
N ALA A 25 7.07 -17.03 -20.29
CA ALA A 25 6.69 -16.53 -18.96
C ALA A 25 5.73 -15.34 -19.05
N TRP A 26 5.95 -14.44 -20.01
CA TRP A 26 5.08 -13.30 -20.26
C TRP A 26 3.69 -13.72 -20.76
N LEU A 27 3.62 -14.62 -21.75
CA LEU A 27 2.36 -15.17 -22.24
C LEU A 27 1.58 -15.88 -21.14
N TRP A 28 2.27 -16.64 -20.28
CA TRP A 28 1.64 -17.30 -19.14
C TRP A 28 1.06 -16.30 -18.13
N ALA A 29 1.81 -15.25 -17.79
CA ALA A 29 1.32 -14.19 -16.92
C ALA A 29 0.08 -13.51 -17.53
N GLN A 30 0.11 -13.19 -18.84
CA GLN A 30 -1.03 -12.62 -19.56
C GLN A 30 -2.25 -13.54 -19.55
N PHE A 31 -2.07 -14.85 -19.76
CA PHE A 31 -3.13 -15.84 -19.66
C PHE A 31 -3.73 -15.88 -18.26
N CYS A 32 -2.89 -15.97 -17.23
CA CYS A 32 -3.27 -16.04 -15.82
C CYS A 32 -4.07 -14.83 -15.33
N VAL A 33 -3.85 -13.66 -15.95
CA VAL A 33 -4.67 -12.48 -15.67
C VAL A 33 -5.77 -12.27 -16.70
N SER A 34 -5.84 -12.98 -17.83
CA SER A 34 -6.76 -12.70 -18.94
C SER A 34 -8.23 -12.57 -18.52
N LYS A 35 -9.03 -11.84 -19.32
CA LYS A 35 -10.46 -11.63 -19.04
C LYS A 35 -11.21 -12.96 -18.88
N THR A 36 -10.84 -13.97 -19.69
CA THR A 36 -11.44 -15.30 -19.73
C THR A 36 -11.35 -16.02 -18.38
N VAL A 37 -10.20 -15.94 -17.69
CA VAL A 37 -9.98 -16.67 -16.42
C VAL A 37 -10.17 -15.80 -15.18
N SER A 38 -9.96 -14.49 -15.31
CA SER A 38 -9.88 -13.57 -14.16
C SER A 38 -11.18 -13.52 -13.35
N LEU A 39 -12.36 -13.54 -13.99
CA LEU A 39 -13.63 -13.52 -13.25
C LEU A 39 -13.84 -14.78 -12.40
N LYS A 40 -13.61 -15.96 -12.98
CA LYS A 40 -13.75 -17.22 -12.23
C LYS A 40 -12.74 -17.31 -11.10
N LYS A 41 -11.49 -16.90 -11.34
CA LYS A 41 -10.45 -16.82 -10.30
C LYS A 41 -10.87 -15.90 -9.15
N PHE A 42 -11.41 -14.73 -9.45
CA PHE A 42 -11.91 -13.82 -8.41
C PHE A 42 -13.08 -14.44 -7.63
N LEU A 43 -14.05 -15.06 -8.31
CA LEU A 43 -15.21 -15.68 -7.65
C LEU A 43 -14.81 -16.82 -6.69
N VAL A 44 -13.69 -17.50 -6.94
CA VAL A 44 -13.17 -18.58 -6.09
C VAL A 44 -12.20 -18.06 -5.02
N GLY A 45 -11.30 -17.15 -5.39
CA GLY A 45 -10.15 -16.75 -4.56
C GLY A 45 -10.18 -15.33 -4.01
N GLY A 46 -11.23 -14.54 -4.27
CA GLY A 46 -11.45 -13.23 -3.63
C GLY A 46 -10.46 -12.11 -4.00
N THR A 47 -9.60 -12.31 -5.00
CA THR A 47 -8.54 -11.37 -5.39
C THR A 47 -8.77 -10.79 -6.79
N PRO A 48 -9.40 -9.60 -6.92
CA PRO A 48 -9.64 -8.99 -8.22
C PRO A 48 -8.36 -8.33 -8.74
N VAL A 49 -7.96 -8.66 -9.96
CA VAL A 49 -6.74 -8.09 -10.59
C VAL A 49 -7.02 -7.24 -11.83
N ARG A 50 -8.28 -7.22 -12.30
CA ARG A 50 -8.69 -6.46 -13.48
C ARG A 50 -9.89 -5.57 -13.21
N ARG A 51 -9.84 -4.36 -13.75
CA ARG A 51 -11.00 -3.48 -13.87
C ARG A 51 -12.17 -4.18 -14.57
N SER A 52 -11.94 -4.91 -15.65
CA SER A 52 -13.01 -5.66 -16.33
C SER A 52 -13.65 -6.75 -15.47
N THR A 53 -12.92 -7.29 -14.48
CA THR A 53 -13.48 -8.24 -13.51
C THR A 53 -14.33 -7.50 -12.49
N VAL A 54 -13.79 -6.44 -11.87
CA VAL A 54 -14.50 -5.61 -10.89
C VAL A 54 -15.81 -5.04 -11.46
N PHE A 55 -15.81 -4.59 -12.71
CA PHE A 55 -16.98 -4.00 -13.37
C PHE A 55 -17.86 -5.02 -14.13
N SER A 56 -17.64 -6.32 -13.93
CA SER A 56 -18.49 -7.36 -14.54
C SER A 56 -19.88 -7.37 -13.90
N LYS A 57 -20.93 -7.37 -14.73
CA LYS A 57 -22.34 -7.53 -14.29
C LYS A 57 -22.59 -8.84 -13.53
N HIS A 58 -21.77 -9.86 -13.78
CA HIS A 58 -21.84 -11.13 -13.06
C HIS A 58 -21.57 -11.00 -11.56
N LEU A 59 -20.95 -9.89 -11.12
CA LEU A 59 -20.72 -9.62 -9.71
C LEU A 59 -21.92 -8.97 -9.02
N ASP A 60 -22.83 -8.33 -9.75
CA ASP A 60 -23.94 -7.58 -9.16
C ASP A 60 -24.83 -8.43 -8.23
N PRO A 61 -25.23 -9.66 -8.58
CA PRO A 61 -26.03 -10.48 -7.68
C PRO A 61 -25.24 -11.09 -6.52
N VAL A 62 -23.90 -11.06 -6.54
CA VAL A 62 -23.04 -11.76 -5.57
C VAL A 62 -22.05 -10.85 -4.82
N LYS A 63 -22.02 -9.55 -5.13
CA LYS A 63 -21.03 -8.61 -4.58
C LYS A 63 -21.12 -8.47 -3.06
N TYR A 64 -22.31 -8.71 -2.48
CA TYR A 64 -22.55 -8.71 -1.04
C TYR A 64 -21.65 -9.72 -0.29
N LYS A 65 -21.21 -10.80 -0.96
CA LYS A 65 -20.31 -11.80 -0.38
C LYS A 65 -18.92 -11.26 -0.04
N TRP A 66 -18.55 -10.09 -0.57
CA TRP A 66 -17.21 -9.52 -0.43
C TRP A 66 -17.15 -8.29 0.48
N GLY A 67 -18.16 -8.08 1.33
CA GLY A 67 -18.10 -7.05 2.39
C GLY A 67 -17.86 -5.62 1.89
N GLY A 68 -18.32 -5.29 0.68
CA GLY A 68 -18.13 -3.96 0.07
C GLY A 68 -16.85 -3.80 -0.75
N LEU A 69 -16.01 -4.83 -0.90
CA LEU A 69 -14.79 -4.78 -1.72
C LEU A 69 -15.06 -4.33 -3.17
N ILE A 70 -16.12 -4.87 -3.78
CA ILE A 70 -16.48 -4.54 -5.16
C ILE A 70 -17.00 -3.11 -5.27
N ASP A 71 -17.82 -2.66 -4.33
CA ASP A 71 -18.33 -1.30 -4.30
C ASP A 71 -17.21 -0.29 -4.08
N PHE A 72 -16.24 -0.61 -3.22
CA PHE A 72 -15.03 0.18 -3.02
C PHE A 72 -14.23 0.39 -4.31
N TYR A 73 -13.90 -0.70 -5.04
CA TYR A 73 -13.15 -0.58 -6.30
C TYR A 73 -13.95 0.02 -7.46
N ARG A 74 -15.29 0.09 -7.34
CA ARG A 74 -16.16 0.78 -8.30
C ARG A 74 -16.39 2.26 -7.95
N SER A 75 -16.05 2.69 -6.74
CA SER A 75 -16.27 4.06 -6.27
C SER A 75 -15.04 4.96 -6.48
N PRO A 76 -15.20 6.28 -6.34
CA PRO A 76 -14.07 7.22 -6.33
C PRO A 76 -13.10 7.03 -5.15
N GLU A 77 -13.49 6.27 -4.10
CA GLU A 77 -12.67 6.08 -2.89
C GLU A 77 -11.37 5.33 -3.17
N GLU A 78 -11.35 4.43 -4.15
CA GLU A 78 -10.13 3.71 -4.58
C GLU A 78 -8.97 4.67 -4.87
N LYS A 79 -9.26 5.81 -5.51
CA LYS A 79 -8.25 6.84 -5.85
C LYS A 79 -7.63 7.50 -4.61
N LYS A 80 -8.29 7.41 -3.46
CA LYS A 80 -7.79 7.96 -2.20
C LYS A 80 -6.81 7.01 -1.52
N TRP A 81 -6.58 5.79 -2.02
CA TRP A 81 -5.59 4.87 -1.46
C TRP A 81 -4.25 5.01 -2.17
N THR A 82 -3.15 4.88 -1.43
CA THR A 82 -1.79 4.93 -2.00
C THR A 82 -1.38 3.54 -2.42
N ASP A 83 -0.79 3.42 -3.60
CA ASP A 83 -0.08 2.23 -4.02
C ASP A 83 1.27 2.09 -3.29
N THR A 84 1.92 0.94 -3.45
CA THR A 84 3.29 0.75 -2.99
C THR A 84 4.23 1.60 -3.85
N GLY A 85 4.73 2.70 -3.29
CA GLY A 85 5.68 3.56 -3.99
C GLY A 85 7.04 2.86 -4.21
N PRO A 86 7.74 3.11 -5.33
CA PRO A 86 9.06 2.54 -5.61
C PRO A 86 10.20 3.20 -4.81
N ASN A 87 9.87 4.08 -3.85
CA ASN A 87 10.82 4.99 -3.21
C ASN A 87 11.53 4.38 -1.99
N VAL A 88 11.29 3.11 -1.67
CA VAL A 88 11.97 2.42 -0.56
C VAL A 88 13.21 1.72 -1.11
N PRO A 89 14.43 2.19 -0.78
CA PRO A 89 15.66 1.75 -1.46
C PRO A 89 16.02 0.30 -1.16
N HIS A 90 15.72 -0.20 0.05
CA HIS A 90 15.93 -1.60 0.41
C HIS A 90 14.99 -2.02 1.55
N TYR A 91 13.74 -2.33 1.21
CA TYR A 91 12.68 -2.63 2.18
C TYR A 91 13.08 -3.69 3.23
N PRO A 92 13.68 -4.87 2.88
CA PRO A 92 14.03 -5.87 3.88
C PRO A 92 15.05 -5.42 4.93
N ALA A 93 15.94 -4.49 4.57
CA ALA A 93 16.96 -4.00 5.49
C ALA A 93 16.35 -2.94 6.42
N LEU A 94 15.53 -2.05 5.85
CA LEU A 94 14.85 -1.00 6.62
C LEU A 94 13.75 -1.56 7.53
N SER A 95 13.07 -2.65 7.14
CA SER A 95 12.00 -3.23 7.95
C SER A 95 12.50 -3.92 9.22
N ALA A 96 13.77 -4.35 9.24
CA ALA A 96 14.40 -4.96 10.41
C ALA A 96 14.42 -4.02 11.63
N VAL A 97 14.40 -2.69 11.43
CA VAL A 97 14.41 -1.72 12.54
C VAL A 97 13.02 -1.51 13.17
N TRP A 98 11.94 -1.90 12.49
CA TRP A 98 10.58 -1.64 12.95
C TRP A 98 10.19 -2.55 14.11
N TRP A 99 10.38 -3.86 13.94
CA TRP A 99 9.90 -4.86 14.89
C TRP A 99 10.40 -4.66 16.32
N PRO A 100 11.70 -4.39 16.56
CA PRO A 100 12.19 -4.16 17.92
C PRO A 100 11.60 -2.91 18.57
N ASN A 101 11.39 -1.84 17.79
CA ASN A 101 10.79 -0.60 18.29
C ASN A 101 9.29 -0.78 18.58
N ILE A 102 8.55 -1.41 17.66
CA ILE A 102 7.12 -1.74 17.84
C ILE A 102 6.93 -2.61 19.09
N ALA A 103 7.75 -3.65 19.26
CA ALA A 103 7.67 -4.52 20.43
C ALA A 103 7.91 -3.77 21.75
N LYS A 104 8.90 -2.87 21.79
CA LYS A 104 9.13 -2.02 22.97
C LYS A 104 7.95 -1.09 23.25
N THR A 105 7.32 -0.54 22.22
CA THR A 105 6.16 0.35 22.36
C THR A 105 4.93 -0.38 22.86
N ILE A 106 4.60 -1.55 22.29
CA ILE A 106 3.47 -2.37 22.73
C ILE A 106 3.63 -2.77 24.20
N ASN A 107 4.86 -3.06 24.62
CA ASN A 107 5.18 -3.40 26.01
C ASN A 107 5.33 -2.18 26.94
N GLY A 108 4.99 -0.97 26.48
CA GLY A 108 5.03 0.26 27.28
C GLY A 108 6.44 0.73 27.68
N ARG A 109 7.50 0.14 27.11
CA ARG A 109 8.90 0.50 27.45
C ARG A 109 9.32 1.83 26.85
N ILE A 110 8.75 2.19 25.70
CA ILE A 110 8.95 3.48 25.03
C ILE A 110 7.62 4.00 24.49
N THR A 111 7.50 5.31 24.38
CA THR A 111 6.32 5.95 23.77
C THR A 111 6.27 5.69 22.25
N PRO A 112 5.09 5.81 21.61
CA PRO A 112 4.99 5.77 20.16
C PRO A 112 5.88 6.81 19.47
N LYS A 113 6.00 8.01 20.04
CA LYS A 113 6.88 9.05 19.49
C LYS A 113 8.35 8.61 19.52
N GLN A 114 8.84 8.15 20.68
CA GLN A 114 10.22 7.65 20.81
C GLN A 114 10.50 6.49 19.84
N ALA A 115 9.53 5.61 19.62
CA ALA A 115 9.65 4.52 18.66
C ALA A 115 9.84 5.03 17.24
N MET A 116 9.02 6.01 16.82
CA MET A 116 9.13 6.62 15.49
C MET A 116 10.45 7.39 15.33
N ASP A 117 10.87 8.15 16.34
CA ASP A 117 12.14 8.88 16.34
C ASP A 117 13.33 7.90 16.22
N ASN A 118 13.31 6.79 16.97
CA ASN A 118 14.32 5.74 16.90
C ASN A 118 14.36 5.05 15.53
N ILE A 119 13.19 4.73 14.97
CA ILE A 119 13.08 4.12 13.64
C ILE A 119 13.65 5.09 12.59
N ALA A 120 13.28 6.37 12.62
CA ALA A 120 13.76 7.37 11.67
C ALA A 120 15.30 7.49 11.72
N ALA A 121 15.87 7.66 12.92
CA ALA A 121 17.32 7.75 13.08
C ALA A 121 18.06 6.49 12.62
N ALA A 122 17.52 5.30 12.92
CA ALA A 122 18.09 4.03 12.48
C ALA A 122 18.00 3.83 10.96
N GLN A 123 16.88 4.23 10.36
CA GLN A 123 16.71 4.19 8.91
C GLN A 123 17.68 5.13 8.20
N ASP A 124 17.85 6.35 8.68
CA ASP A 124 18.85 7.29 8.14
C ASP A 124 20.26 6.69 8.21
N ALA A 125 20.66 6.13 9.35
CA ALA A 125 21.97 5.51 9.51
C ALA A 125 22.19 4.30 8.57
N LEU A 126 21.15 3.52 8.29
CA LEU A 126 21.21 2.42 7.32
C LEU A 126 21.32 2.95 5.89
N MET A 127 20.51 3.96 5.54
CA MET A 127 20.50 4.56 4.21
C MET A 127 21.82 5.28 3.89
N ASP A 128 22.44 5.94 4.86
CA ASP A 128 23.73 6.61 4.71
C ASP A 128 24.86 5.66 4.27
N LYS A 129 24.81 4.43 4.78
CA LYS A 129 25.79 3.37 4.49
C LYS A 129 25.44 2.57 3.23
N MET A 130 24.23 2.75 2.70
CA MET A 130 23.74 1.95 1.59
C MET A 130 24.39 2.35 0.28
N ARG A 131 24.88 1.36 -0.47
CA ARG A 131 25.45 1.54 -1.81
C ARG A 131 24.75 0.60 -2.78
N LEU A 132 23.77 1.14 -3.50
CA LEU A 132 23.01 0.44 -4.52
C LEU A 132 23.61 0.70 -5.91
N ALA A 133 23.53 -0.30 -6.79
CA ALA A 133 23.97 -0.16 -8.18
C ALA A 133 23.25 0.97 -8.94
N ARG A 134 22.00 1.27 -8.56
CA ARG A 134 21.21 2.42 -9.04
C ARG A 134 20.40 2.98 -7.88
N PHE A 135 20.19 4.29 -7.89
CA PHE A 135 19.35 5.00 -6.91
C PHE A 135 19.81 4.83 -5.45
N SER A 136 21.12 4.88 -5.21
CA SER A 136 21.64 4.95 -3.84
C SER A 136 21.02 6.15 -3.10
N PRO A 137 20.56 5.99 -1.85
CA PRO A 137 19.96 7.07 -1.08
C PRO A 137 20.91 8.26 -0.94
N ARG A 138 20.35 9.47 -0.98
CA ARG A 138 21.04 10.71 -0.62
C ARG A 138 20.28 11.34 0.53
N LEU A 139 20.90 11.37 1.70
CA LEU A 139 20.27 11.97 2.86
C LEU A 139 20.22 13.50 2.70
N ASN A 140 19.10 14.07 3.11
CA ASN A 140 18.97 15.51 3.25
C ASN A 140 19.82 15.98 4.44
N ALA A 141 20.18 17.27 4.43
CA ALA A 141 20.73 17.90 5.63
C ALA A 141 19.72 17.74 6.79
N LYS A 142 20.24 17.56 8.02
CA LYS A 142 19.38 17.49 9.20
C LYS A 142 18.62 18.82 9.36
N GLN A 143 17.32 18.71 9.58
CA GLN A 143 16.42 19.85 9.78
C GLN A 143 15.56 19.60 11.01
N SER A 144 14.98 20.67 11.55
CA SER A 144 14.07 20.58 12.69
C SER A 144 12.76 19.88 12.32
N GLU A 145 12.09 19.29 13.31
CA GLU A 145 10.74 18.73 13.14
C GLU A 145 9.77 19.79 12.59
N ALA A 146 9.86 21.03 13.09
CA ALA A 146 9.04 22.15 12.63
C ALA A 146 9.23 22.44 11.14
N HIS A 147 10.47 22.40 10.62
CA HIS A 147 10.74 22.58 9.20
C HIS A 147 9.99 21.55 8.35
N TRP A 148 10.04 20.26 8.74
CA TRP A 148 9.36 19.19 8.01
C TRP A 148 7.83 19.27 8.13
N LEU A 149 7.32 19.62 9.31
CA LEU A 149 5.87 19.76 9.55
C LEU A 149 5.26 20.97 8.83
N GLN A 150 6.05 21.98 8.48
CA GLN A 150 5.60 23.14 7.71
C GLN A 150 5.59 22.91 6.19
N GLN A 151 6.18 21.82 5.70
CA GLN A 151 6.21 21.54 4.27
C GLN A 151 4.82 21.20 3.70
N PRO A 152 4.54 21.57 2.43
CA PRO A 152 3.34 21.12 1.75
C PRO A 152 3.22 19.59 1.75
N GLY A 153 2.06 19.07 2.16
CA GLY A 153 1.82 17.63 2.23
C GLY A 153 2.37 16.92 3.47
N SER A 154 2.94 17.65 4.43
CA SER A 154 3.39 17.09 5.71
C SER A 154 2.26 16.40 6.50
N PRO A 155 2.60 15.45 7.41
CA PRO A 155 1.65 14.91 8.36
C PRO A 155 0.95 16.03 9.12
N LYS A 156 -0.37 15.88 9.34
CA LYS A 156 -1.11 16.88 10.11
C LYS A 156 -0.67 16.86 11.57
N PRO A 157 -0.62 18.04 12.23
CA PRO A 157 -0.38 18.10 13.66
C PRO A 157 -1.42 17.28 14.40
N PHE A 158 -1.13 16.94 15.66
CA PHE A 158 -2.06 16.21 16.50
C PHE A 158 -3.45 16.86 16.48
N ARG A 159 -4.47 16.03 16.27
CA ARG A 159 -5.88 16.42 16.34
C ARG A 159 -6.56 15.51 17.33
N LYS A 160 -7.34 16.08 18.25
CA LYS A 160 -8.19 15.30 19.15
C LYS A 160 -9.14 14.45 18.31
N ARG A 161 -9.16 13.14 18.54
CA ARG A 161 -10.07 12.23 17.81
C ARG A 161 -11.51 12.67 18.09
N PRO A 162 -12.33 12.96 17.06
CA PRO A 162 -13.72 13.31 17.26
C PRO A 162 -14.49 12.11 17.84
N LYS A 163 -15.59 12.38 18.55
CA LYS A 163 -16.49 11.31 18.99
C LYS A 163 -17.04 10.60 17.74
N PRO A 164 -16.99 9.26 17.66
CA PRO A 164 -17.60 8.52 16.55
C PRO A 164 -19.08 8.89 16.45
N VAL A 165 -19.56 9.08 15.22
CA VAL A 165 -20.97 9.32 14.92
C VAL A 165 -21.47 8.20 14.02
N THR A 166 -22.65 7.68 14.33
CA THR A 166 -23.34 6.72 13.46
C THR A 166 -23.88 7.47 12.25
N ILE A 167 -23.66 6.94 11.06
CA ILE A 167 -24.23 7.45 9.81
C ILE A 167 -25.26 6.45 9.30
N ALA A 168 -26.38 6.94 8.77
CA ALA A 168 -27.36 6.08 8.11
C ALA A 168 -26.71 5.39 6.90
N TYR A 169 -27.02 4.10 6.69
CA TYR A 169 -26.43 3.32 5.62
C TYR A 169 -26.65 3.96 4.24
N ASP A 170 -27.85 4.47 3.99
CA ASP A 170 -28.18 5.12 2.72
C ASP A 170 -27.37 6.40 2.46
N ASP A 171 -27.06 7.17 3.51
CA ASP A 171 -26.24 8.38 3.42
C ASP A 171 -24.77 8.04 3.17
N LEU A 172 -24.28 6.95 3.75
CA LEU A 172 -22.93 6.43 3.44
C LEU A 172 -22.84 6.02 1.96
N ILE A 173 -23.83 5.27 1.46
CA ILE A 173 -23.86 4.82 0.06
C ILE A 173 -23.95 6.01 -0.91
N ARG A 174 -24.68 7.08 -0.58
CA ARG A 174 -24.72 8.31 -1.38
C ARG A 174 -23.36 8.96 -1.54
N GLN A 175 -22.48 8.89 -0.53
CA GLN A 175 -21.12 9.43 -0.65
C GLN A 175 -20.22 8.62 -1.58
N TRP A 176 -20.56 7.36 -1.86
CA TRP A 176 -19.78 6.44 -2.70
C TRP A 176 -20.26 6.38 -4.16
N LYS A 177 -21.45 6.93 -4.46
CA LYS A 177 -21.97 7.09 -5.83
C LYS A 177 -21.34 8.31 -6.50
#